data_AF-A0A2J8W8Y8-F1
#
_entry.id   AF-A0A2J8W8Y8-F1
#
_cell.length_a   1.000
_cell.length_b   1.000
_cell.length_c   1.000
_cell.angle_alpha   90.00
_cell.angle_beta   90.00
_cell.angle_gamma   90.00
#
_symmetry.space_group_name_H-M   'P 1'
#
loop_
_entity.id
_entity.type
_entity.pdbx_description
1 polymer ?
#
loop_
_entity_poly.entity_id
_entity_poly.type
_entity_poly.pdbx_seq_one_letter_code
_entity_poly.pdbx_strand_id
1 'polypeptide(L)'
;MAAKVFESIGKFGLALAVAGGVVNSALYNVDAGHRAVIFDRFRGVQDIVVGEGTHFLIPWVQKPIIFDCRSRPRNVPVITGSKDLQNVNITLRILFRPVASQLPRIFTSIGEDYDERVLPSITTEILKSVVARFDAGELITQRELVSRQVSDDLTERAATFGLILDDVSLTHLTFGKEFTEAVEAKQVAQQEAERARFVVEKAEQQKKAAIISAEG
;
A
#
# COMPACT_ATOMS: atom_id res chain seq x y z
N MET A 1 46.89 -42.25 -37.42
CA MET A 1 45.62 -41.57 -37.76
C MET A 1 44.66 -41.43 -36.57
N ALA A 2 44.60 -42.38 -35.63
CA ALA A 2 43.69 -42.33 -34.47
C ALA A 2 43.87 -41.11 -33.54
N ALA A 3 45.11 -40.65 -33.30
CA ALA A 3 45.38 -39.52 -32.40
C ALA A 3 44.80 -38.18 -32.90
N LYS A 4 44.90 -37.90 -34.21
CA LYS A 4 44.29 -36.69 -34.81
C LYS A 4 42.77 -36.72 -34.76
N VAL A 5 42.17 -37.90 -34.89
CA VAL A 5 40.71 -38.09 -34.78
C VAL A 5 40.25 -37.83 -33.34
N PHE A 6 40.97 -38.33 -32.34
CA PHE A 6 40.67 -38.09 -30.93
C PHE A 6 40.80 -36.61 -30.53
N GLU A 7 41.84 -35.93 -31.02
CA GLU A 7 42.03 -34.50 -30.78
C GLU A 7 40.93 -33.64 -31.46
N SER A 8 40.51 -34.03 -32.67
CA SER A 8 39.41 -33.36 -33.37
C SER A 8 38.07 -33.58 -32.68
N ILE A 9 37.78 -34.81 -32.21
CA ILE A 9 36.58 -35.13 -31.42
C ILE A 9 36.58 -34.35 -30.09
N GLY A 10 37.73 -34.23 -29.41
CA GLY A 10 37.86 -33.44 -28.19
C GLY A 10 37.59 -31.94 -28.42
N LYS A 11 38.09 -31.36 -29.52
CA LYS A 11 37.81 -29.97 -29.91
C LYS A 11 36.34 -29.75 -30.27
N PHE A 12 35.72 -30.69 -30.97
CA PHE A 12 34.28 -30.65 -31.27
C PHE A 12 33.41 -30.79 -30.02
N GLY A 13 33.77 -31.68 -29.10
CA GLY A 13 33.09 -31.84 -27.81
C GLY A 13 33.19 -30.61 -26.93
N LEU A 14 34.37 -29.98 -26.85
CA LEU A 14 34.57 -28.73 -26.13
C LEU A 14 33.79 -27.57 -26.77
N ALA A 15 33.80 -27.46 -28.10
CA ALA A 15 33.03 -26.44 -28.81
C ALA A 15 31.52 -26.59 -28.59
N LEU A 16 31.00 -27.82 -28.62
CA LEU A 16 29.60 -28.11 -28.31
C LEU A 16 29.25 -27.80 -26.85
N ALA A 17 30.14 -28.12 -25.90
CA ALA A 17 29.94 -27.81 -24.48
C ALA A 17 29.92 -26.30 -24.23
N VAL A 18 30.85 -25.54 -24.85
CA VAL A 18 30.88 -24.08 -24.77
C VAL A 18 29.65 -23.48 -25.43
N ALA A 19 29.25 -23.93 -26.61
CA ALA A 19 28.05 -23.46 -27.30
C ALA A 19 26.77 -23.75 -26.48
N GLY A 20 26.64 -24.95 -25.91
CA GLY A 20 25.53 -25.31 -25.03
C GLY A 20 25.49 -24.48 -23.75
N GLY A 21 26.65 -24.19 -23.15
CA GLY A 21 26.76 -23.32 -21.98
C GLY A 21 26.39 -21.86 -22.28
N VAL A 22 26.76 -21.35 -23.46
CA VAL A 22 26.38 -20.00 -23.91
C VAL A 22 24.88 -19.91 -24.18
N VAL A 23 24.28 -20.91 -24.82
CA VAL A 23 22.82 -20.94 -25.05
C VAL A 23 22.05 -21.03 -23.74
N ASN A 24 22.49 -21.88 -22.81
CA ASN A 24 21.82 -22.02 -21.52
C ASN A 24 21.93 -20.75 -20.66
N SER A 25 23.09 -20.07 -20.68
CA SER A 25 23.27 -18.79 -19.97
C SER A 25 22.54 -17.61 -20.63
N ALA A 26 22.12 -17.76 -21.89
CA ALA A 26 21.36 -16.77 -22.64
C ALA A 26 19.85 -16.87 -22.44
N LEU A 27 19.35 -17.99 -21.89
CA LEU A 27 17.93 -18.16 -21.62
C LEU A 27 17.60 -17.70 -20.19
N TYR A 28 16.51 -16.95 -20.07
CA TYR A 28 15.93 -16.62 -18.77
C TYR A 28 14.41 -16.74 -18.84
N ASN A 29 13.80 -17.05 -17.71
CA ASN A 29 12.36 -17.21 -17.60
C ASN A 29 11.78 -16.06 -16.79
N VAL A 30 10.64 -15.55 -17.26
CA VAL A 30 9.80 -14.61 -16.52
C VAL A 30 8.54 -15.34 -16.11
N ASP A 31 8.37 -15.50 -14.81
CA ASP A 31 7.20 -16.19 -14.24
C ASP A 31 5.91 -15.39 -14.46
N ALA A 32 4.78 -16.10 -14.39
CA ALA A 32 3.47 -15.49 -14.51
C ALA A 32 3.28 -14.34 -13.50
N GLY A 33 2.70 -13.22 -13.93
CA GLY A 33 2.51 -12.03 -13.09
C GLY A 33 3.79 -11.23 -12.78
N HIS A 34 4.93 -11.64 -13.33
CA HIS A 34 6.15 -10.85 -13.31
C HIS A 34 6.39 -10.19 -14.68
N ARG A 35 7.22 -9.15 -14.68
CA ARG A 35 7.71 -8.46 -15.88
C ARG A 35 9.19 -8.19 -15.71
N ALA A 36 9.94 -8.31 -16.79
CA ALA A 36 11.38 -8.05 -16.78
C ALA A 36 11.71 -6.73 -17.49
N VAL A 37 12.56 -5.94 -16.85
CA VAL A 37 13.25 -4.80 -17.46
C VAL A 37 14.67 -5.22 -17.78
N ILE A 38 15.13 -4.95 -19.00
CA ILE A 38 16.47 -5.36 -19.42
C ILE A 38 17.45 -4.21 -19.22
N PHE A 39 18.48 -4.45 -18.41
CA PHE A 39 19.63 -3.58 -18.29
C PHE A 39 20.72 -4.04 -19.26
N ASP A 40 21.09 -3.19 -20.20
CA ASP A 40 22.20 -3.40 -21.13
C ASP A 40 23.42 -2.61 -20.65
N ARG A 41 24.58 -3.25 -20.57
CA ARG A 41 25.82 -2.62 -20.12
C ARG A 41 26.27 -1.44 -20.99
N PHE A 42 25.89 -1.41 -22.28
CA PHE A 42 26.29 -0.34 -23.20
C PHE A 42 25.22 0.73 -23.40
N ARG A 43 23.94 0.35 -23.36
CA ARG A 43 22.81 1.25 -23.62
C ARG A 43 22.04 1.67 -22.36
N GLY A 44 22.33 1.06 -21.22
CA GLY A 44 21.60 1.26 -19.97
C GLY A 44 20.28 0.51 -19.95
N VAL A 45 19.29 1.07 -19.24
CA VAL A 45 17.96 0.47 -19.09
C VAL A 45 17.17 0.60 -20.39
N GLN A 46 16.66 -0.51 -20.89
CA GLN A 46 15.80 -0.53 -22.08
C GLN A 46 14.35 -0.16 -21.69
N ASP A 47 13.69 0.62 -22.56
CA ASP A 47 12.27 1.01 -22.38
C ASP A 47 11.29 -0.15 -22.65
N ILE A 48 11.77 -1.25 -23.22
CA ILE A 48 10.94 -2.40 -23.56
C ILE A 48 10.79 -3.28 -22.33
N VAL A 49 9.53 -3.52 -21.95
CA VAL A 49 9.17 -4.40 -20.84
C VAL A 49 8.86 -5.78 -21.39
N VAL A 50 9.58 -6.77 -20.90
CA VAL A 50 9.45 -8.15 -21.34
C VAL A 50 8.37 -8.85 -20.51
N GLY A 51 7.45 -9.51 -21.22
CA GLY A 51 6.34 -10.26 -20.64
C GLY A 51 6.76 -11.60 -20.03
N GLU A 52 5.77 -12.37 -19.59
CA GLU A 52 5.95 -13.74 -19.11
C GLU A 52 6.46 -14.67 -20.22
N GLY A 53 7.18 -15.74 -19.83
CA GLY A 53 7.73 -16.73 -20.76
C GLY A 53 9.26 -16.82 -20.76
N THR A 54 9.79 -17.70 -21.60
CA THR A 54 11.23 -17.88 -21.81
C THR A 54 11.72 -16.92 -22.86
N HIS A 55 12.71 -16.09 -22.51
CA HIS A 55 13.27 -15.07 -23.37
C HIS A 55 14.78 -15.26 -23.50
N PHE A 56 15.34 -14.67 -24.55
CA PHE A 56 16.77 -14.71 -24.83
C PHE A 56 17.42 -13.37 -24.46
N LEU A 57 18.53 -13.42 -23.76
CA LEU A 57 19.40 -12.29 -23.46
C LEU A 57 20.82 -12.57 -23.90
N ILE A 58 21.61 -11.53 -24.11
CA ILE A 58 23.04 -11.67 -24.40
C ILE A 58 23.78 -11.82 -23.07
N PRO A 59 24.38 -13.00 -22.76
CA PRO A 59 25.12 -13.19 -21.52
C PRO A 59 26.22 -12.14 -21.38
N TRP A 60 26.51 -11.69 -20.15
CA TRP A 60 27.51 -10.65 -19.79
C TRP A 60 27.20 -9.21 -20.21
N VAL A 61 26.36 -9.00 -21.23
CA VAL A 61 25.98 -7.66 -21.70
C VAL A 61 24.64 -7.23 -21.11
N GLN A 62 23.68 -8.14 -21.07
CA GLN A 62 22.32 -7.87 -20.63
C GLN A 62 22.03 -8.58 -19.31
N LYS A 63 21.36 -7.86 -18.39
CA LYS A 63 20.89 -8.38 -17.11
C LYS A 63 19.38 -8.16 -17.02
N PRO A 64 18.58 -9.21 -16.77
CA PRO A 64 17.14 -9.05 -16.56
C PRO A 64 16.88 -8.67 -15.10
N ILE A 65 16.04 -7.66 -14.90
CA ILE A 65 15.58 -7.22 -13.60
C ILE A 65 14.09 -7.51 -13.54
N ILE A 66 13.72 -8.46 -12.70
CA ILE A 66 12.37 -9.02 -12.66
C ILE A 66 11.58 -8.30 -11.56
N PHE A 67 10.47 -7.71 -11.95
CA PHE A 67 9.53 -7.04 -11.06
C PHE A 67 8.26 -7.87 -10.90
N ASP A 68 7.79 -7.98 -9.66
CA ASP A 68 6.44 -8.48 -9.38
C ASP A 68 5.41 -7.39 -9.71
N CYS A 69 4.49 -7.70 -10.63
CA CYS A 69 3.42 -6.80 -11.04
C CYS A 69 2.07 -7.14 -10.38
N ARG A 70 2.06 -8.06 -9.42
CA ARG A 70 0.86 -8.45 -8.67
C ARG A 70 0.55 -7.43 -7.58
N SER A 71 -0.73 -7.35 -7.24
CA SER A 71 -1.21 -6.53 -6.12
C SER A 71 -0.70 -7.12 -4.81
N ARG A 72 0.02 -6.31 -4.04
CA ARG A 72 0.53 -6.70 -2.72
C ARG A 72 0.07 -5.73 -1.64
N PRO A 73 -0.31 -6.23 -0.45
CA PRO A 73 -0.70 -5.38 0.65
C PRO A 73 0.54 -4.81 1.37
N ARG A 74 0.46 -3.55 1.79
CA ARG A 74 1.43 -2.92 2.70
C ARG A 74 0.68 -2.12 3.76
N ASN A 75 1.11 -2.27 5.00
CA ASN A 75 0.60 -1.48 6.12
C ASN A 75 1.61 -0.39 6.46
N VAL A 76 1.15 0.85 6.51
CA VAL A 76 1.97 2.02 6.86
C VAL A 76 1.38 2.68 8.10
N PRO A 77 2.02 2.55 9.28
CA PRO A 77 1.62 3.28 10.46
C PRO A 77 2.13 4.72 10.38
N VAL A 78 1.26 5.68 10.71
CA VAL A 78 1.56 7.11 10.69
C VAL A 78 1.00 7.73 11.97
N ILE A 79 1.85 8.53 12.63
CA ILE A 79 1.45 9.35 13.78
C ILE A 79 1.30 10.79 13.28
N THR A 80 0.14 11.39 13.52
CA THR A 80 -0.19 12.75 13.06
C THR A 80 -1.07 13.47 14.08
N GLY A 81 -1.01 14.81 14.07
CA GLY A 81 -1.96 15.65 14.79
C GLY A 81 -3.26 15.84 14.01
N SER A 82 -4.39 15.87 14.71
CA SER A 82 -5.68 16.36 14.21
C SER A 82 -5.75 17.89 14.27
N LYS A 83 -6.84 18.46 13.75
CA LYS A 83 -7.11 19.91 13.77
C LYS A 83 -7.18 20.50 15.18
N ASP A 84 -7.65 19.73 16.16
CA ASP A 84 -7.70 20.07 17.59
C ASP A 84 -6.44 19.68 18.36
N LEU A 85 -5.32 19.51 17.65
CA LEU A 85 -3.98 19.21 18.18
C LEU A 85 -3.91 17.91 19.00
N GLN A 86 -4.81 16.96 18.74
CA GLN A 86 -4.74 15.63 19.35
C GLN A 86 -3.83 14.72 18.55
N ASN A 87 -3.01 13.93 19.26
CA ASN A 87 -2.14 12.97 18.61
C ASN A 87 -2.95 11.71 18.24
N VAL A 88 -2.94 11.36 16.95
CA VAL A 88 -3.66 10.22 16.39
C VAL A 88 -2.66 9.28 15.73
N ASN A 89 -2.74 8.00 16.07
CA ASN A 89 -1.98 6.95 15.42
C ASN A 89 -2.90 6.20 14.46
N ILE A 90 -2.55 6.23 13.17
CA ILE A 90 -3.37 5.71 12.08
C ILE A 90 -2.54 4.70 11.29
N THR A 91 -3.09 3.52 11.06
CA THR A 91 -2.48 2.53 10.16
C THR A 91 -3.29 2.45 8.87
N LEU A 92 -2.64 2.80 7.76
CA LEU A 92 -3.22 2.65 6.44
C LEU A 92 -2.78 1.31 5.84
N ARG A 93 -3.74 0.53 5.33
CA ARG A 93 -3.49 -0.63 4.49
C ARG A 93 -3.66 -0.21 3.04
N ILE A 94 -2.65 -0.50 2.24
CA ILE A 94 -2.60 -0.14 0.82
C ILE A 94 -2.36 -1.42 0.03
N LEU A 95 -3.26 -1.76 -0.90
CA LEU A 95 -2.98 -2.72 -1.95
C LEU A 95 -2.49 -1.96 -3.16
N PHE A 96 -1.29 -2.30 -3.63
CA PHE A 96 -0.67 -1.60 -4.75
C PHE A 96 0.03 -2.58 -5.69
N ARG A 97 0.23 -2.11 -6.92
CA ARG A 97 1.03 -2.77 -7.96
C ARG A 97 1.67 -1.73 -8.88
N PRO A 98 2.85 -2.00 -9.45
CA PRO A 98 3.46 -1.10 -10.42
C PRO A 98 2.75 -1.17 -11.78
N VAL A 99 2.74 -0.07 -12.51
CA VAL A 99 2.29 -0.04 -13.91
C VAL A 99 3.34 -0.75 -14.77
N ALA A 100 2.96 -1.88 -15.37
CA ALA A 100 3.86 -2.69 -16.18
C ALA A 100 4.59 -1.90 -17.28
N SER A 101 3.92 -0.95 -17.95
CA SER A 101 4.53 -0.13 -19.01
C SER A 101 5.51 0.92 -18.51
N GLN A 102 5.51 1.25 -17.22
CA GLN A 102 6.38 2.29 -16.64
C GLN A 102 7.51 1.70 -15.79
N LEU A 103 7.67 0.38 -15.74
CA LEU A 103 8.73 -0.28 -14.97
C LEU A 103 10.15 0.24 -15.27
N PRO A 104 10.55 0.52 -16.53
CA PRO A 104 11.86 1.10 -16.82
C PRO A 104 12.06 2.46 -16.15
N ARG A 105 11.02 3.28 -16.14
CA ARG A 105 11.02 4.59 -15.48
C ARG A 105 11.07 4.46 -13.96
N ILE A 106 10.31 3.53 -13.38
CA ILE A 106 10.32 3.28 -11.93
C ILE A 106 11.71 2.82 -11.48
N PHE A 107 12.32 1.88 -12.21
CA PHE A 107 13.65 1.36 -11.92
C PHE A 107 14.73 2.45 -12.03
N THR A 108 14.68 3.29 -13.06
CA THR A 108 15.67 4.35 -13.27
C THR A 108 15.53 5.51 -12.30
N SER A 109 14.31 5.88 -11.91
CA SER A 109 14.06 7.04 -11.03
C SER A 109 14.11 6.72 -9.54
N ILE A 110 13.64 5.53 -9.13
CA ILE A 110 13.48 5.18 -7.71
C ILE A 110 14.38 3.99 -7.34
N GLY A 111 14.47 2.99 -8.21
CA GLY A 111 15.20 1.73 -7.99
C GLY A 111 14.28 0.53 -7.80
N GLU A 112 14.88 -0.61 -7.41
CA GLU A 112 14.14 -1.86 -7.14
C GLU A 112 13.25 -1.74 -5.89
N ASP A 113 13.71 -1.00 -4.87
CA ASP A 113 13.02 -0.78 -3.58
C ASP A 113 11.95 0.32 -3.64
N TYR A 114 11.23 0.42 -4.76
CA TYR A 114 10.31 1.53 -5.01
C TYR A 114 9.18 1.63 -3.98
N ASP A 115 8.73 0.50 -3.45
CA ASP A 115 7.65 0.46 -2.45
C ASP A 115 8.10 0.89 -1.07
N GLU A 116 9.35 0.61 -0.69
CA GLU A 116 9.89 1.02 0.62
C GLU A 116 10.19 2.52 0.63
N ARG A 117 10.60 3.07 -0.51
CA ARG A 117 10.96 4.48 -0.65
C ARG A 117 9.76 5.40 -0.85
N VAL A 118 8.84 5.05 -1.74
CA VAL A 118 7.77 5.97 -2.16
C VAL A 118 6.57 5.88 -1.23
N LEU A 119 6.05 4.68 -0.96
CA LEU A 119 4.76 4.52 -0.29
C LEU A 119 4.73 5.15 1.11
N PRO A 120 5.70 4.92 2.01
CA PRO A 120 5.67 5.55 3.34
C PRO A 120 5.71 7.07 3.28
N SER A 121 6.50 7.63 2.35
CA SER A 121 6.65 9.08 2.20
C SER A 121 5.37 9.75 1.73
N ILE A 122 4.78 9.27 0.63
CA ILE A 122 3.54 9.86 0.09
C ILE A 122 2.37 9.63 1.06
N THR A 123 2.32 8.46 1.70
CA THR A 123 1.25 8.13 2.66
C THR A 123 1.32 9.06 3.87
N THR A 124 2.51 9.28 4.41
CA THR A 124 2.71 10.17 5.56
C THR A 124 2.36 11.62 5.22
N GLU A 125 2.72 12.08 4.02
CA GLU A 125 2.40 13.43 3.52
C GLU A 125 0.87 13.62 3.42
N ILE A 126 0.19 12.71 2.71
CA ILE A 126 -1.26 12.80 2.49
C ILE A 126 -2.04 12.63 3.80
N LEU A 127 -1.69 11.66 4.66
CA LEU A 127 -2.38 11.49 5.94
C LEU A 127 -2.26 12.75 6.81
N LYS A 128 -1.07 13.35 6.89
CA LYS A 128 -0.89 14.60 7.65
C LYS A 128 -1.73 15.74 7.08
N SER A 129 -1.78 15.87 5.75
CA SER A 129 -2.58 16.87 5.05
C SER A 129 -4.08 16.74 5.31
N VAL A 130 -4.61 15.52 5.23
CA VAL A 130 -6.05 15.28 5.38
C VAL A 130 -6.45 15.34 6.84
N VAL A 131 -5.73 14.65 7.74
CA VAL A 131 -6.09 14.56 9.16
C VAL A 131 -6.03 15.91 9.86
N ALA A 132 -5.13 16.81 9.45
CA ALA A 132 -5.06 18.17 9.99
C ALA A 132 -6.31 19.03 9.72
N ARG A 133 -7.21 18.59 8.83
CA ARG A 133 -8.46 19.30 8.50
C ARG A 133 -9.65 18.87 9.35
N PHE A 134 -9.54 17.72 10.03
CA PHE A 134 -10.62 17.11 10.80
C PHE A 134 -10.29 17.12 12.30
N ASP A 135 -11.33 17.30 13.12
CA ASP A 135 -11.21 17.16 14.56
C ASP A 135 -11.16 15.67 14.96
N ALA A 136 -10.57 15.36 16.11
CA ALA A 136 -10.43 13.97 16.57
C ALA A 136 -11.77 13.20 16.61
N GLY A 137 -12.87 13.85 17.01
CA GLY A 137 -14.20 13.23 17.00
C GLY A 137 -14.77 12.97 15.59
N GLU A 138 -14.40 13.79 14.60
CA GLU A 138 -14.81 13.61 13.20
C GLU A 138 -14.09 12.43 12.55
N LEU A 139 -12.84 12.17 12.94
CA LEU A 139 -12.09 10.99 12.47
C LEU A 139 -12.75 9.67 12.88
N ILE A 140 -13.53 9.66 13.97
CA ILE A 140 -14.32 8.50 14.41
C ILE A 140 -15.65 8.44 13.66
N THR A 141 -16.39 9.55 13.68
CA THR A 141 -17.78 9.60 13.20
C THR A 141 -17.89 9.63 11.67
N GLN A 142 -16.94 10.28 11.00
CA GLN A 142 -16.90 10.47 9.55
C GLN A 142 -15.73 9.73 8.89
N ARG A 143 -15.30 8.61 9.48
CA ARG A 143 -14.16 7.80 9.01
C ARG A 143 -14.23 7.44 7.52
N GLU A 144 -15.42 7.14 7.01
CA GLU A 144 -15.63 6.80 5.60
C GLU A 144 -15.29 7.96 4.67
N LEU A 145 -15.69 9.19 5.03
CA LEU A 145 -15.37 10.39 4.28
C LEU A 145 -13.86 10.63 4.24
N VAL A 146 -13.20 10.51 5.40
CA VAL A 146 -11.74 10.65 5.53
C VAL A 146 -11.02 9.58 4.71
N SER A 147 -11.49 8.33 4.75
CA SER A 147 -10.88 7.23 4.00
C SER A 147 -10.95 7.46 2.49
N ARG A 148 -12.09 7.94 1.98
CA ARG A 148 -12.23 8.28 0.56
C ARG A 148 -11.31 9.41 0.15
N GLN A 149 -11.28 10.49 0.92
CA GLN A 149 -10.42 11.64 0.63
C GLN A 149 -8.93 11.24 0.62
N VAL A 150 -8.49 10.43 1.59
CA VAL A 150 -7.13 9.88 1.60
C VAL A 150 -6.88 8.99 0.38
N SER A 151 -7.83 8.13 0.02
CA SER A 151 -7.72 7.25 -1.15
C SER A 151 -7.54 8.03 -2.45
N ASP A 152 -8.35 9.07 -2.66
CA ASP A 152 -8.33 9.89 -3.87
C ASP A 152 -7.00 10.64 -4.00
N ASP A 153 -6.61 11.38 -2.94
CA ASP A 153 -5.36 12.16 -2.90
C ASP A 153 -4.12 11.25 -3.06
N LEU A 154 -4.13 10.07 -2.41
CA LEU A 154 -3.03 9.12 -2.48
C LEU A 154 -2.94 8.46 -3.85
N THR A 155 -4.07 8.16 -4.49
CA THR A 155 -4.13 7.56 -5.83
C THR A 155 -3.58 8.53 -6.87
N GLU A 156 -3.97 9.80 -6.82
CA GLU A 156 -3.43 10.84 -7.71
C GLU A 156 -1.91 10.97 -7.55
N ARG A 157 -1.44 11.01 -6.30
CA ARG A 157 -0.01 11.10 -6.00
C ARG A 157 0.77 9.87 -6.46
N ALA A 158 0.25 8.67 -6.20
CA ALA A 158 0.88 7.40 -6.57
C ALA A 158 0.98 7.21 -8.09
N ALA A 159 -0.01 7.68 -8.85
CA ALA A 159 -0.02 7.62 -10.31
C ALA A 159 1.18 8.38 -10.93
N THR A 160 1.65 9.46 -10.29
CA THR A 160 2.82 10.22 -10.74
C THR A 160 4.12 9.39 -10.67
N PHE A 161 4.17 8.42 -9.77
CA PHE A 161 5.29 7.48 -9.61
C PHE A 161 5.10 6.17 -10.37
N GLY A 162 4.04 6.04 -11.18
CA GLY A 162 3.75 4.82 -11.94
C GLY A 162 3.24 3.67 -11.06
N LEU A 163 2.64 3.97 -9.92
CA LEU A 163 2.01 2.98 -9.04
C LEU A 163 0.48 3.06 -9.16
N ILE A 164 -0.16 1.89 -9.18
CA ILE A 164 -1.61 1.75 -9.11
C ILE A 164 -1.96 1.29 -7.70
N LEU A 165 -2.90 1.97 -7.08
CA LEU A 165 -3.51 1.57 -5.81
C LEU A 165 -4.84 0.89 -6.14
N ASP A 166 -4.94 -0.40 -5.83
CA ASP A 166 -6.18 -1.16 -6.06
C ASP A 166 -7.16 -1.00 -4.88
N ASP A 167 -6.63 -0.83 -3.66
CA ASP A 167 -7.43 -0.55 -2.45
C ASP A 167 -6.61 0.28 -1.45
N VAL A 168 -7.27 1.20 -0.76
CA VAL A 168 -6.70 2.02 0.30
C VAL A 168 -7.69 2.06 1.46
N SER A 169 -7.32 1.47 2.59
CA SER A 169 -8.20 1.35 3.75
C SER A 169 -7.51 1.78 5.04
N LEU A 170 -8.17 2.66 5.78
CA LEU A 170 -7.80 2.96 7.18
C LEU A 170 -8.14 1.71 8.00
N THR A 171 -7.19 1.08 8.68
CA THR A 171 -7.43 -0.16 9.46
C THR A 171 -7.54 0.12 10.94
N HIS A 172 -6.49 0.72 11.52
CA HIS A 172 -6.42 1.07 12.94
C HIS A 172 -6.36 2.58 13.10
N LEU A 173 -7.15 3.10 14.04
CA LEU A 173 -7.15 4.49 14.42
C LEU A 173 -7.23 4.55 15.94
N THR A 174 -6.17 5.05 16.58
CA THR A 174 -6.08 5.17 18.03
C THR A 174 -5.70 6.59 18.42
N PHE A 175 -6.31 7.07 19.50
CA PHE A 175 -6.02 8.38 20.08
C PHE A 175 -5.14 8.21 21.31
N GLY A 176 -4.56 9.32 21.78
CA GLY A 176 -3.93 9.37 23.10
C GLY A 176 -4.87 8.89 24.20
N LYS A 177 -4.33 8.19 25.20
CA LYS A 177 -5.11 7.59 26.31
C LYS A 177 -6.02 8.61 27.01
N GLU A 178 -5.49 9.80 27.25
CA GLU A 178 -6.18 10.91 27.91
C GLU A 178 -7.42 11.37 27.16
N PHE A 179 -7.37 11.41 25.82
CA PHE A 179 -8.51 11.78 24.99
C PHE A 179 -9.60 10.71 25.02
N THR A 180 -9.21 9.44 24.89
CA THR A 180 -10.15 8.31 24.97
C THR A 180 -10.88 8.29 26.32
N GLU A 181 -10.14 8.45 27.42
CA GLU A 181 -10.71 8.52 28.78
C GLU A 181 -11.67 9.71 28.93
N ALA A 182 -11.31 10.88 28.40
CA ALA A 182 -12.16 12.07 28.45
C ALA A 182 -13.45 11.93 27.62
N VAL A 183 -13.38 11.26 26.46
CA VAL A 183 -14.55 10.96 25.62
C VAL A 183 -15.47 9.95 26.29
N GLU A 184 -14.92 8.87 26.84
CA GLU A 184 -15.69 7.88 27.61
C GLU A 184 -16.38 8.52 28.82
N ALA A 185 -15.66 9.34 29.59
CA ALA A 185 -16.23 10.06 30.73
C ALA A 185 -17.37 11.01 30.32
N LYS A 186 -17.20 11.73 29.19
CA LYS A 186 -18.27 12.58 28.63
C LYS A 186 -19.50 11.77 28.21
N GLN A 187 -19.30 10.60 27.59
CA GLN A 187 -20.41 9.72 27.20
C GLN A 187 -21.17 9.20 28.41
N VAL A 188 -20.46 8.78 29.47
CA VAL A 188 -21.08 8.34 30.72
C VAL A 188 -21.89 9.48 31.35
N ALA A 189 -21.30 10.68 31.47
CA ALA A 189 -22.00 11.84 32.03
C ALA A 189 -23.24 12.24 31.21
N GLN A 190 -23.18 12.15 29.88
CA GLN A 190 -24.34 12.39 29.01
C GLN A 190 -25.45 11.36 29.21
N GLN A 191 -25.10 10.07 29.29
CA GLN A 191 -26.07 9.01 29.56
C GLN A 191 -26.72 9.15 30.93
N GLU A 192 -25.95 9.52 31.96
CA GLU A 192 -26.48 9.80 33.30
C GLU A 192 -27.44 10.99 33.30
N ALA A 193 -27.10 12.06 32.58
CA ALA A 193 -27.97 13.23 32.44
C ALA A 193 -29.27 12.90 31.70
N GLU A 194 -29.22 12.12 30.62
CA GLU A 194 -30.42 11.65 29.91
C GLU A 194 -31.29 10.76 30.80
N ARG A 195 -30.68 9.85 31.55
CA ARG A 195 -31.41 9.00 32.52
C ARG A 195 -32.07 9.83 33.60
N ALA A 196 -31.38 10.84 34.15
CA ALA A 196 -31.94 11.73 35.15
C ALA A 196 -33.13 12.54 34.58
N ARG A 197 -33.03 13.05 33.35
CA ARG A 197 -34.15 13.71 32.67
C ARG A 197 -35.37 12.79 32.50
N PHE A 198 -35.14 11.55 32.08
CA PHE A 198 -36.21 10.56 31.94
C PHE A 198 -36.90 10.24 33.27
N VAL A 199 -36.14 10.17 34.37
CA VAL A 199 -36.72 9.97 35.71
C VAL A 199 -37.59 11.15 36.13
N VAL A 200 -37.14 12.38 35.88
CA VAL A 200 -37.92 13.60 36.17
C VAL A 200 -39.20 13.63 35.32
N GLU A 201 -39.10 13.38 34.03
CA GLU A 201 -40.25 13.37 33.12
C GLU A 201 -41.26 12.28 33.51
N LYS A 202 -40.79 11.07 33.87
CA LYS A 202 -41.65 10.00 34.36
C LYS A 202 -42.38 10.41 35.64
N ALA A 203 -41.71 11.10 36.57
CA ALA A 203 -42.33 11.58 37.80
C ALA A 203 -43.39 12.66 37.52
N GLU A 204 -43.15 13.57 36.57
CA GLU A 204 -44.14 14.56 36.15
C GLU A 204 -45.37 13.93 35.49
N GLN A 205 -45.18 12.93 34.62
CA GLN A 205 -46.28 12.20 33.97
C GLN A 205 -47.11 11.43 34.99
N GLN A 206 -46.46 10.77 35.96
CA GLN A 206 -47.15 10.09 37.07
C GLN A 206 -47.98 11.07 37.92
N LYS A 207 -47.45 12.26 38.21
CA LYS A 207 -48.18 13.30 38.94
C LYS A 207 -49.43 13.77 38.18
N LYS A 208 -49.31 14.00 36.86
CA LYS A 208 -50.46 14.38 36.02
C LYS A 208 -51.52 13.27 35.98
N ALA A 209 -51.12 12.02 35.82
CA ALA A 209 -52.03 10.88 35.82
C ALA A 209 -52.79 10.73 37.16
N ALA A 210 -52.11 10.95 38.29
CA ALA A 210 -52.73 10.90 39.61
C ALA A 210 -53.81 11.98 39.81
N ILE A 211 -53.61 13.20 39.29
CA ILE A 211 -54.60 14.29 39.36
C ILE A 211 -55.83 13.94 38.52
N ILE A 212 -55.63 13.49 37.27
CA ILE A 212 -56.73 13.12 36.37
C ILE A 212 -57.57 11.98 36.97
N SER A 213 -56.93 10.99 37.61
CA SER A 213 -57.64 9.90 38.28
C SER A 213 -58.41 10.31 39.53
N ALA A 214 -58.10 11.45 40.15
CA ALA A 214 -58.78 11.94 41.34
C ALA A 214 -59.95 12.90 41.01
N GLU A 215 -59.95 13.50 39.81
CA GLU A 215 -61.03 14.36 39.31
C GLU A 215 -62.16 13.59 38.61
N GLY A 216 -61.90 12.36 38.14
CA GLY A 216 -62.90 11.45 37.55
C GLY A 216 -63.52 10.51 38.57
#